data_AF-A0A8T6WB05-F1
#
_entry.id   AF-A0A8T6WB05-F1
#
_cell.length_a   1.000
_cell.length_b   1.000
_cell.length_c   1.000
_cell.angle_alpha   90.00
_cell.angle_beta   90.00
_cell.angle_gamma   90.00
#
_symmetry.space_group_name_H-M   'P 1'
#
loop_
_entity.id
_entity.type
_entity.pdbx_description
1 polymer ?
#
loop_
_entity_poly.entity_id
_entity_poly.type
_entity_poly.pdbx_seq_one_letter_code
_entity_poly.pdbx_strand_id
1 'polypeptide(L)'
;MQIDSQGRYVINWGGDRCYVEVEDTAFVVHRATFMQGEKGNSRFILFLSDDSQEDLSPETLFIGDSNVLYCKVKNRTFPARFDRPAYYQLAEYVEEEDNSYFLPLNGENYRLR
;
A
#
# COMPACT_ATOMS: atom_id res chain seq x y z
N MET A 1 8.57 -6.18 -12.38
CA MET A 1 7.29 -6.84 -12.67
C MET A 1 6.39 -5.88 -13.43
N GLN A 2 5.52 -6.40 -14.32
CA GLN A 2 4.58 -5.63 -15.14
C GLN A 2 3.21 -6.32 -15.12
N ILE A 3 2.16 -5.58 -15.52
CA ILE A 3 0.83 -6.11 -15.77
C ILE A 3 0.60 -6.06 -17.29
N ASP A 4 0.20 -7.17 -17.90
CA ASP A 4 -0.14 -7.18 -19.32
C ASP A 4 -1.57 -6.66 -19.60
N SER A 5 -1.98 -6.63 -20.87
CA SER A 5 -3.32 -6.17 -21.26
C SER A 5 -4.46 -7.06 -20.76
N GLN A 6 -4.17 -8.25 -20.24
CA GLN A 6 -5.13 -9.18 -19.65
C GLN A 6 -5.11 -9.14 -18.11
N GLY A 7 -4.34 -8.22 -17.50
CA GLY A 7 -4.24 -8.11 -16.05
C GLY A 7 -3.28 -9.11 -15.40
N ARG A 8 -2.49 -9.86 -16.18
CA ARG A 8 -1.60 -10.90 -15.65
C ARG A 8 -0.25 -10.31 -15.27
N TYR A 9 0.33 -10.84 -14.20
CA TYR A 9 1.66 -10.45 -13.75
C TYR A 9 2.74 -11.09 -14.59
N VAL A 10 3.71 -10.27 -14.99
CA VAL A 10 4.80 -10.68 -15.87
C VAL A 10 6.15 -10.20 -15.33
N ILE A 11 7.14 -11.09 -15.34
CA ILE A 11 8.54 -10.77 -15.05
C ILE A 11 9.42 -11.14 -16.25
N ASN A 12 10.55 -10.45 -16.39
CA ASN A 12 11.61 -10.86 -17.31
C ASN A 12 12.71 -11.53 -16.50
N TRP A 13 13.00 -12.79 -16.80
CA TRP A 13 14.01 -13.58 -16.10
C TRP A 13 14.94 -14.23 -17.12
N GLY A 14 16.23 -13.89 -17.10
CA GLY A 14 17.20 -14.44 -18.05
C GLY A 14 16.94 -14.09 -19.53
N GLY A 15 16.16 -13.04 -19.80
CA GLY A 15 15.72 -12.68 -21.16
C GLY A 15 14.37 -13.27 -21.56
N ASP A 16 13.84 -14.22 -20.79
CA ASP A 16 12.53 -14.83 -21.02
C ASP A 16 11.43 -14.09 -20.27
N ARG A 17 10.25 -14.06 -20.88
CA ARG A 17 9.05 -13.45 -20.31
C ARG A 17 8.22 -14.52 -19.61
N CYS A 18 8.11 -14.43 -18.29
CA CYS A 18 7.44 -15.42 -17.44
C CYS A 18 6.16 -14.85 -16.82
N TYR A 19 5.09 -15.65 -16.78
CA TYR A 19 3.85 -15.31 -16.08
C TYR A 19 3.92 -15.77 -14.63
N VAL A 20 3.38 -14.95 -13.72
CA VAL A 20 3.35 -15.21 -12.29
C VAL A 20 1.91 -15.26 -11.83
N GLU A 21 1.52 -16.37 -11.22
CA GLU A 21 0.27 -16.45 -10.45
C GLU A 21 0.53 -15.91 -9.05
N VAL A 22 -0.37 -15.05 -8.59
CA VAL A 22 -0.29 -14.37 -7.30
C VAL A 22 -1.56 -14.70 -6.54
N GLU A 23 -1.43 -15.22 -5.34
CA GLU A 23 -2.57 -15.64 -4.52
C GLU A 23 -3.41 -14.45 -4.02
N ASP A 24 -2.75 -13.39 -3.55
CA ASP A 24 -3.42 -12.16 -3.09
C ASP A 24 -2.81 -10.92 -3.77
N THR A 25 -1.65 -10.46 -3.29
CA THR A 25 -0.93 -9.33 -3.89
C THR A 25 0.52 -9.67 -4.16
N ALA A 26 1.05 -9.09 -5.24
CA ALA A 26 2.41 -9.34 -5.68
C ALA A 26 3.45 -8.56 -4.85
N PHE A 27 2.98 -7.54 -4.13
CA PHE A 27 3.76 -6.78 -3.17
C PHE A 27 3.10 -6.87 -1.79
N VAL A 28 3.93 -6.91 -0.76
CA VAL A 28 3.50 -6.84 0.64
C VAL A 28 4.19 -5.64 1.29
N VAL A 29 3.43 -4.85 2.04
CA VAL A 29 3.98 -3.78 2.89
C VAL A 29 4.39 -4.42 4.22
N HIS A 30 5.69 -4.41 4.52
CA HIS A 30 6.25 -4.97 5.75
C HIS A 30 6.45 -3.94 6.87
N ARG A 31 6.50 -2.66 6.49
CA ARG A 31 6.60 -1.56 7.43
C ARG A 31 6.01 -0.30 6.82
N ALA A 32 5.31 0.47 7.64
CA ALA A 32 4.86 1.81 7.33
C ALA A 32 5.44 2.76 8.39
N THR A 33 6.32 3.66 7.97
CA THR A 33 7.00 4.59 8.90
C THR A 33 6.49 6.00 8.67
N PHE A 34 5.90 6.59 9.70
CA PHE A 34 5.53 8.00 9.70
C PHE A 34 6.78 8.88 9.76
N MET A 35 6.86 9.82 8.84
CA MET A 35 7.90 10.84 8.76
C MET A 35 7.24 12.20 8.93
N GLN A 36 7.52 12.84 10.07
CA GLN A 36 7.05 14.19 10.31
C GLN A 36 7.77 15.17 9.37
N GLY A 37 6.99 15.90 8.59
CA GLY A 37 7.50 16.95 7.70
C GLY A 37 7.29 18.34 8.27
N GLU A 38 8.06 19.32 7.81
CA GLU A 38 7.81 20.71 8.13
C GLU A 38 6.57 21.23 7.40
N LYS A 39 5.79 22.08 8.08
CA LYS A 39 4.64 22.82 7.51
C LYS A 39 3.62 21.93 6.78
N GLY A 40 3.27 20.78 7.35
CA GLY A 40 2.23 19.90 6.78
C GLY A 40 2.70 19.11 5.56
N ASN A 41 3.97 18.70 5.53
CA ASN A 41 4.51 17.77 4.53
C ASN A 41 4.85 16.40 5.16
N SER A 42 4.09 15.98 6.16
CA SER A 42 4.26 14.66 6.77
C SER A 42 3.87 13.57 5.77
N ARG A 43 4.50 12.41 5.87
CA ARG A 43 4.27 11.30 4.93
C ARG A 43 4.52 9.96 5.59
N PHE A 44 4.00 8.90 5.00
CA PHE A 44 4.37 7.54 5.36
C PHE A 44 5.29 6.96 4.30
N ILE A 45 6.43 6.40 4.72
CA ILE A 45 7.31 5.62 3.84
C ILE A 45 6.94 4.15 4.02
N LEU A 46 6.58 3.50 2.92
CA LEU A 46 6.32 2.08 2.84
C LEU A 46 7.60 1.32 2.55
N PHE A 47 7.81 0.18 3.21
CA PHE A 47 8.87 -0.77 2.89
C PHE A 47 8.22 -2.04 2.35
N LEU A 48 8.57 -2.39 1.11
CA LEU A 48 7.90 -3.44 0.36
C LEU A 48 8.70 -4.75 0.35
N SER A 49 8.03 -5.86 0.03
CA SER A 49 8.60 -7.21 -0.09
C SER A 49 9.66 -7.39 -1.18
N ASP A 50 9.83 -6.41 -2.07
CA ASP A 50 10.88 -6.37 -3.10
C ASP A 50 12.06 -5.44 -2.71
N ASP A 51 12.19 -5.16 -1.41
CA ASP A 51 13.19 -4.27 -0.79
C ASP A 51 13.10 -2.79 -1.19
N SER A 52 12.12 -2.42 -2.02
CA SER A 52 11.91 -1.04 -2.39
C SER A 52 11.19 -0.23 -1.31
N GLN A 53 11.30 1.09 -1.44
CA GLN A 53 10.61 2.05 -0.59
C GLN A 53 9.95 3.10 -1.44
N GLU A 54 8.76 3.52 -1.03
CA GLU A 54 8.04 4.63 -1.66
C GLU A 54 7.05 5.27 -0.68
N ASP A 55 6.63 6.48 -1.01
CA ASP A 55 5.63 7.20 -0.22
C ASP A 55 4.25 6.54 -0.41
N LEU A 56 3.54 6.35 0.70
CA LEU A 56 2.14 5.92 0.67
C LEU A 56 1.32 6.94 -0.11
N SER A 57 0.51 6.45 -1.06
CA SER A 57 -0.59 7.21 -1.68
C SER A 57 -1.87 6.98 -0.86
N PRO A 58 -2.24 7.87 0.09
CA PRO A 58 -3.25 7.58 1.10
C PRO A 58 -4.65 7.38 0.53
N GLU A 59 -4.96 8.05 -0.59
CA GLU A 59 -6.23 7.91 -1.32
C GLU A 59 -6.42 6.54 -1.98
N THR A 60 -5.39 5.69 -1.96
CA THR A 60 -5.46 4.31 -2.44
C THR A 60 -5.72 3.30 -1.33
N LEU A 61 -5.81 3.73 -0.07
CA LEU A 61 -6.09 2.86 1.07
C LEU A 61 -7.51 2.28 0.99
N PHE A 62 -7.62 0.97 1.19
CA PHE A 62 -8.91 0.29 1.31
C PHE A 62 -8.79 -0.95 2.21
N ILE A 63 -9.90 -1.33 2.82
CA ILE A 63 -10.03 -2.54 3.63
C ILE A 63 -10.71 -3.60 2.76
N GLY A 64 -10.00 -4.68 2.48
CA GLY A 64 -10.52 -5.82 1.75
C GLY A 64 -11.16 -6.86 2.66
N ASP A 65 -11.32 -8.07 2.13
CA ASP A 65 -11.89 -9.18 2.87
C ASP A 65 -11.09 -9.51 4.14
N SER A 66 -11.77 -10.03 5.15
CA SER A 66 -11.17 -10.38 6.45
C SER A 66 -10.44 -9.21 7.14
N ASN A 67 -10.83 -7.97 6.83
CA ASN A 67 -10.26 -6.75 7.40
C ASN A 67 -8.77 -6.56 7.09
N VAL A 68 -8.30 -7.06 5.95
CA VAL A 68 -6.93 -6.85 5.48
C VAL A 68 -6.84 -5.45 4.86
N LEU A 69 -5.84 -4.68 5.28
CA LEU A 69 -5.58 -3.36 4.71
C LEU A 69 -4.74 -3.48 3.44
N TYR A 70 -5.09 -2.68 2.44
CA TYR A 70 -4.41 -2.60 1.17
C TYR A 70 -4.13 -1.14 0.78
N CYS A 71 -3.14 -0.95 -0.08
CA CYS A 71 -2.93 0.29 -0.83
C CYS A 71 -2.49 -0.05 -2.27
N LYS A 72 -2.24 0.97 -3.10
CA LYS A 72 -1.56 0.77 -4.38
C LYS A 72 -0.14 1.31 -4.35
N VAL A 73 0.77 0.52 -4.93
CA VAL A 73 2.20 0.76 -5.01
C VAL A 73 2.70 0.80 -6.46
N LYS A 74 3.96 1.18 -6.65
CA LYS A 74 4.64 1.30 -7.95
C LYS A 74 3.84 2.19 -8.90
N ASN A 75 3.75 3.47 -8.54
CA ASN A 75 2.92 4.46 -9.24
C ASN A 75 1.45 4.05 -9.32
N ARG A 76 0.90 3.56 -8.20
CA ARG A 76 -0.50 3.16 -8.06
C ARG A 76 -0.95 2.08 -9.06
N THR A 77 -0.01 1.26 -9.53
CA THR A 77 -0.27 0.23 -10.55
C THR A 77 -0.66 -1.10 -9.90
N PHE A 78 0.00 -1.47 -8.81
CA PHE A 78 -0.16 -2.78 -8.18
C PHE A 78 -0.83 -2.65 -6.82
N PRO A 79 -1.76 -3.53 -6.46
CA PRO A 79 -2.20 -3.63 -5.08
C PRO A 79 -1.06 -4.18 -4.21
N ALA A 80 -0.98 -3.68 -2.98
CA ALA A 80 -0.12 -4.23 -1.93
C ALA A 80 -0.93 -4.37 -0.65
N ARG A 81 -0.92 -5.57 -0.07
CA ARG A 81 -1.49 -5.82 1.25
C ARG A 81 -0.50 -5.44 2.33
N PHE A 82 -1.02 -4.97 3.45
CA PHE A 82 -0.23 -4.76 4.65
C PHE A 82 -0.08 -6.08 5.38
N ASP A 83 1.12 -6.39 5.84
CA ASP A 83 1.27 -7.41 6.87
C ASP A 83 0.82 -6.86 8.23
N ARG A 84 0.75 -7.75 9.23
CA ARG A 84 0.27 -7.39 10.56
C ARG A 84 1.10 -6.25 11.20
N PRO A 85 2.45 -6.30 11.21
CA PRO A 85 3.26 -5.20 11.70
C PRO A 85 2.95 -3.86 11.01
N ALA A 86 2.95 -3.82 9.68
CA ALA A 86 2.69 -2.59 8.94
C ALA A 86 1.27 -2.05 9.16
N TYR A 87 0.29 -2.95 9.25
CA TYR A 87 -1.09 -2.60 9.57
C TYR A 87 -1.18 -1.84 10.90
N TYR A 88 -0.60 -2.38 11.98
CA TYR A 88 -0.68 -1.74 13.28
C TYR A 88 0.05 -0.38 13.31
N GLN A 89 1.19 -0.28 12.63
CA GLN A 89 1.93 0.98 12.51
C GLN A 89 1.13 2.08 11.82
N LEU A 90 0.36 1.75 10.78
CA LEU A 90 -0.51 2.74 10.14
C LEU A 90 -1.75 3.01 11.00
N ALA A 91 -2.34 1.98 11.59
CA ALA A 91 -3.56 2.06 12.39
C ALA A 91 -3.41 2.99 13.62
N GLU A 92 -2.19 3.17 14.15
CA GLU A 92 -1.89 4.17 15.19
C GLU A 92 -2.30 5.61 14.81
N TYR A 93 -2.41 5.89 13.51
CA TYR A 93 -2.76 7.20 12.97
C TYR A 93 -4.14 7.24 12.33
N VAL A 94 -4.88 6.12 12.35
CA VAL A 94 -6.23 6.05 11.78
C VAL A 94 -7.24 6.45 12.84
N GLU A 95 -8.15 7.34 12.46
CA GLU A 95 -9.27 7.78 13.27
C GLU A 95 -10.56 7.09 12.83
N GLU A 96 -11.45 6.83 13.79
CA GLU A 96 -12.78 6.27 13.55
C GLU A 96 -13.84 7.34 13.86
N GLU A 97 -14.71 7.62 12.90
CA GLU A 97 -15.85 8.54 13.03
C GLU A 97 -17.05 7.96 12.28
N ASP A 98 -18.22 7.93 12.91
CA ASP A 98 -19.49 7.44 12.34
C ASP A 98 -19.35 6.09 11.60
N ASN A 99 -18.66 5.13 12.23
CA ASN A 99 -18.45 3.78 11.70
C ASN A 99 -17.66 3.77 10.37
N SER A 100 -16.84 4.80 10.15
CA SER A 100 -15.92 4.95 9.03
C SER A 100 -14.50 5.23 9.54
N TYR A 101 -13.50 4.74 8.81
CA TYR A 101 -12.09 4.91 9.17
C TYR A 101 -11.42 5.92 8.24
N PHE A 102 -10.60 6.80 8.79
CA PHE A 102 -9.90 7.84 8.05
C PHE A 102 -8.44 7.94 8.51
N LEU A 103 -7.53 8.18 7.57
CA LEU A 103 -6.16 8.57 7.85
C LEU A 103 -6.04 10.10 7.73
N PRO A 104 -6.04 10.86 8.83
CA PRO A 104 -5.69 12.28 8.80
C PRO A 104 -4.21 12.46 8.41
N LEU A 105 -3.96 13.24 7.36
CA LEU A 105 -2.60 13.57 6.92
C LEU A 105 -2.57 14.93 6.24
N ASN A 106 -1.73 15.83 6.75
CA ASN A 106 -1.50 17.17 6.18
C ASN A 106 -2.78 18.03 6.04
N GLY A 107 -3.73 17.89 6.98
CA GLY A 107 -4.99 18.63 6.97
C GLY A 107 -6.10 18.02 6.11
N GLU A 108 -5.85 16.88 5.47
CA GLU A 108 -6.81 16.11 4.69
C GLU A 108 -7.15 14.79 5.39
N ASN A 109 -8.40 14.36 5.30
CA ASN A 109 -8.86 13.08 5.86
C ASN A 109 -9.06 12.05 4.74
N TYR A 110 -8.18 11.05 4.67
CA TYR A 110 -8.24 10.00 3.66
C TYR A 110 -9.06 8.81 4.14
N ARG A 111 -10.28 8.68 3.62
CA ARG A 111 -11.17 7.56 3.97
C ARG A 111 -10.56 6.22 3.52
N LEU A 112 -10.47 5.28 4.45
CA LEU A 112 -10.21 3.87 4.15
C LEU A 112 -11.50 3.29 3.58
N ARG A 113 -11.48 2.98 2.28
CA ARG A 113 -12.65 2.52 1.53
C ARG A 113 -12.94 1.04 1.73
#